data_AF-A0A954YKU7-F1
#
_entry.id   AF-A0A954YKU7-F1
#
_cell.length_a   1.000
_cell.length_b   1.000
_cell.length_c   1.000
_cell.angle_alpha   90.00
_cell.angle_beta   90.00
_cell.angle_gamma   90.00
#
_symmetry.space_group_name_H-M   'P 1'
#
loop_
_entity.id
_entity.type
_entity.pdbx_description
1 polymer ?
#
loop_
_entity_poly.entity_id
_entity_poly.type
_entity_poly.pdbx_seq_one_letter_code
_entity_poly.pdbx_strand_id
1 'polypeptide(L)'
;MSQQADQLQATLNQLHEQLGATGADLDATTRAQLQETLQEIAQVLGGSSASGEEASITDRLRGAEIQFEESHPTLAGTIRRLVDMLAQMGI
;
A
#
# COMPACT_ATOMS: atom_id res chain seq x y z
N MET A 1 -4.15 14.65 -13.79
CA MET A 1 -3.29 13.61 -13.16
C MET A 1 -2.89 13.93 -11.73
N SER A 2 -2.97 15.19 -11.26
CA SER A 2 -2.64 15.57 -9.88
C SER A 2 -3.66 15.12 -8.81
N GLN A 3 -4.96 15.03 -9.13
CA GLN A 3 -5.98 14.63 -8.14
C GLN A 3 -5.88 13.16 -7.72
N GLN A 4 -5.47 12.28 -8.64
CA GLN A 4 -5.36 10.84 -8.35
C GLN A 4 -4.14 10.55 -7.46
N ALA A 5 -3.01 11.21 -7.77
CA ALA A 5 -1.79 11.10 -6.97
C ALA A 5 -1.99 11.62 -5.53
N ASP A 6 -2.70 12.74 -5.37
CA ASP A 6 -3.03 13.31 -4.05
C ASP A 6 -3.90 12.34 -3.22
N GLN A 7 -4.90 11.71 -3.85
CA GLN A 7 -5.80 10.77 -3.20
C GLN A 7 -5.10 9.45 -2.82
N LEU A 8 -4.18 8.98 -3.66
CA LEU A 8 -3.31 7.84 -3.35
C LEU A 8 -2.38 8.18 -2.17
N GLN A 9 -1.78 9.36 -2.17
CA GLN A 9 -0.92 9.83 -1.08
C GLN A 9 -1.68 9.96 0.25
N ALA A 10 -2.92 10.45 0.22
CA ALA A 10 -3.79 10.48 1.40
C ALA A 10 -4.08 9.06 1.93
N THR A 11 -4.33 8.11 1.04
CA THR A 11 -4.62 6.71 1.42
C THR A 11 -3.37 6.00 1.93
N LEU A 12 -2.19 6.28 1.35
CA LEU A 12 -0.90 5.81 1.87
C LEU A 12 -0.67 6.30 3.29
N ASN A 13 -0.94 7.57 3.56
CA ASN A 13 -0.77 8.15 4.88
C ASN A 13 -1.74 7.50 5.89
N GLN A 14 -2.99 7.32 5.49
CA GLN A 14 -4.01 6.64 6.31
C GLN A 14 -3.62 5.18 6.62
N LEU A 15 -3.02 4.45 5.67
CA LEU A 15 -2.51 3.10 5.89
C LEU A 15 -1.32 3.10 6.85
N HIS A 16 -0.42 4.07 6.74
CA HIS A 16 0.72 4.23 7.63
C HIS A 16 0.27 4.50 9.08
N GLU A 17 -0.71 5.37 9.27
CA GLU A 17 -1.29 5.64 10.60
C GLU A 17 -1.95 4.39 11.19
N GLN A 18 -2.68 3.62 10.38
CA GLN A 18 -3.28 2.36 10.82
C GLN A 18 -2.22 1.33 11.21
N LEU A 19 -1.14 1.17 10.43
CA LEU A 19 -0.01 0.30 10.80
C LEU A 19 0.64 0.72 12.11
N GLY A 20 0.76 2.04 12.36
CA GLY A 20 1.27 2.58 13.62
C GLY A 20 0.34 2.27 14.80
N ALA A 21 -0.97 2.39 14.60
CA ALA A 21 -1.98 2.09 15.62
C ALA A 21 -2.11 0.60 15.92
N THR A 22 -2.01 -0.27 14.90
CA THR A 22 -2.09 -1.74 15.01
C THR A 22 -0.78 -2.36 15.49
N GLY A 23 0.30 -1.58 15.62
CA GLY A 23 1.68 -2.07 15.83
C GLY A 23 1.95 -2.90 17.09
N ALA A 24 0.98 -3.08 17.99
CA ALA A 24 1.07 -4.02 19.12
C ALA A 24 0.63 -5.44 18.77
N ASP A 25 -0.25 -5.61 17.77
CA ASP A 25 -0.85 -6.88 17.35
C ASP A 25 -0.23 -7.44 16.07
N LEU A 26 0.50 -6.59 15.33
CA LEU A 26 1.10 -6.91 14.03
C LEU A 26 2.56 -7.35 14.17
N ASP A 27 2.93 -8.46 13.52
CA ASP A 27 4.31 -8.92 13.45
C ASP A 27 5.26 -7.85 12.89
N ALA A 28 6.41 -7.67 13.55
CA ALA A 28 7.41 -6.67 13.16
C ALA A 28 7.91 -6.86 11.72
N THR A 29 8.03 -8.11 11.27
CA THR A 29 8.42 -8.46 9.89
C THR A 29 7.36 -8.05 8.88
N THR A 30 6.08 -8.34 9.16
CA THR A 30 4.97 -7.98 8.28
C THR A 30 4.81 -6.47 8.20
N ARG A 31 4.95 -5.79 9.33
CA ARG A 31 4.96 -4.33 9.40
C ARG A 31 6.09 -3.74 8.54
N ALA A 32 7.31 -4.25 8.67
CA ALA A 32 8.46 -3.76 7.91
C ALA A 32 8.26 -3.93 6.40
N GLN A 33 7.77 -5.10 5.96
CA GLN A 33 7.45 -5.34 4.54
C GLN A 33 6.39 -4.39 4.00
N LEU A 34 5.35 -4.10 4.78
CA LEU A 34 4.33 -3.13 4.38
C LEU A 34 4.91 -1.71 4.29
N GLN A 35 5.69 -1.30 5.29
CA GLN A 35 6.33 0.03 5.28
C GLN A 35 7.27 0.20 4.08
N GLU A 36 8.02 -0.83 3.71
CA GLU A 36 8.85 -0.85 2.50
C GLU A 36 8.00 -0.72 1.24
N THR A 37 6.93 -1.50 1.12
CA THR A 37 6.01 -1.45 -0.02
C THR A 37 5.39 -0.05 -0.17
N LEU A 38 5.01 0.61 0.94
CA LEU A 38 4.50 1.98 0.92
C LEU A 38 5.53 3.00 0.44
N GLN A 39 6.80 2.81 0.81
CA GLN A 39 7.91 3.66 0.35
C GLN A 39 8.14 3.48 -1.16
N GLU A 40 8.10 2.25 -1.67
CA GLU A 40 8.25 1.97 -3.10
C GLU A 40 7.14 2.65 -3.91
N ILE A 41 5.89 2.61 -3.45
CA ILE A 41 4.77 3.29 -4.11
C ILE A 41 4.99 4.81 -4.15
N ALA A 42 5.49 5.40 -3.08
CA ALA A 42 5.82 6.82 -3.05
C ALA A 42 6.93 7.19 -4.05
N GLN A 43 7.88 6.28 -4.29
CA GLN A 43 8.94 6.46 -5.29
C GLN A 43 8.41 6.33 -6.73
N VAL A 44 7.52 5.36 -6.98
CA VAL A 44 6.80 5.21 -8.26
C VAL A 44 6.02 6.49 -8.58
N LEU A 45 5.29 7.02 -7.61
CA LEU A 45 4.55 8.28 -7.74
C LEU A 45 5.46 9.49 -8.01
N GLY A 46 6.68 9.48 -7.45
CA GLY A 46 7.70 10.49 -7.70
C GLY A 46 8.36 10.38 -9.08
N GLY A 47 7.95 9.43 -9.92
CA GLY A 47 8.49 9.23 -11.28
C GLY A 47 9.89 8.64 -11.31
N SER A 48 10.34 7.99 -10.23
CA SER A 48 11.69 7.42 -10.12
C SER A 48 11.77 5.92 -10.44
N SER A 49 10.66 5.27 -10.83
CA SER A 49 10.63 3.81 -10.98
C SER A 49 10.95 3.33 -12.39
N ALA A 50 11.65 2.20 -12.44
CA ALA A 50 11.90 1.43 -13.66
C ALA A 50 10.66 0.60 -14.00
N SER A 51 10.31 0.54 -15.29
CA SER A 51 9.16 -0.24 -15.79
C SER A 51 9.27 -1.71 -15.33
N GLY A 52 8.35 -2.15 -14.47
CA GLY A 52 8.30 -3.52 -13.94
C GLY A 52 8.21 -3.64 -12.42
N GLU A 53 8.61 -2.61 -11.66
CA GLU A 53 8.44 -2.58 -10.20
C GLU A 53 6.96 -2.51 -9.80
N GLU A 54 6.13 -1.84 -10.61
CA GLU A 54 4.73 -1.52 -10.29
C GLU A 54 3.86 -2.79 -10.17
N ALA A 55 4.04 -3.74 -11.09
CA ALA A 55 3.35 -5.02 -11.05
C ALA A 55 3.72 -5.85 -9.82
N SER A 56 4.99 -5.80 -9.40
CA SER A 56 5.47 -6.51 -8.21
C SER A 56 4.97 -5.87 -6.91
N ILE A 57 4.78 -4.55 -6.89
CA ILE A 57 4.19 -3.82 -5.75
C ILE A 57 2.72 -4.19 -5.61
N THR A 58 1.97 -4.18 -6.73
CA THR A 58 0.54 -4.52 -6.74
C THR A 58 0.29 -5.96 -6.30
N ASP A 59 1.13 -6.91 -6.71
CA ASP A 59 1.05 -8.31 -6.27
C ASP A 59 1.32 -8.46 -4.75
N ARG A 60 2.38 -7.80 -4.24
CA ARG A 60 2.70 -7.79 -2.80
C ARG A 60 1.56 -7.21 -1.96
N LEU A 61 0.94 -6.11 -2.41
CA LEU A 61 -0.22 -5.52 -1.74
C LEU A 61 -1.44 -6.45 -1.76
N ARG A 62 -1.73 -7.14 -2.86
CA ARG A 62 -2.78 -8.17 -2.89
C ARG A 62 -2.52 -9.30 -1.91
N GLY A 63 -1.28 -9.78 -1.81
CA GLY A 63 -0.91 -10.80 -0.84
C GLY A 63 -1.15 -10.32 0.60
N ALA A 64 -0.77 -9.07 0.90
CA ALA A 64 -1.02 -8.45 2.19
C ALA A 64 -2.52 -8.29 2.47
N GLU A 65 -3.32 -7.82 1.50
CA GLU A 65 -4.78 -7.71 1.62
C GLU A 65 -5.39 -9.03 2.10
N ILE A 66 -5.10 -10.13 1.40
CA ILE A 66 -5.65 -11.46 1.72
C ILE A 66 -5.23 -11.88 3.13
N GLN A 67 -3.98 -11.64 3.51
CA GLN A 67 -3.49 -12.00 4.84
C GLN A 67 -4.16 -11.19 5.96
N PHE A 68 -4.46 -9.91 5.69
CA PHE A 68 -5.10 -9.02 6.66
C PHE A 68 -6.62 -9.10 6.66
N GLU A 69 -7.25 -9.73 5.67
CA GLU A 69 -8.71 -9.80 5.56
C GLU A 69 -9.34 -10.45 6.80
N GLU A 70 -8.67 -11.44 7.37
CA GLU A 70 -9.13 -12.17 8.56
C GLU A 70 -8.79 -11.45 9.88
N SER A 71 -7.57 -10.93 10.02
CA SER A 71 -7.08 -10.34 11.28
C SER A 71 -7.39 -8.84 11.42
N HIS A 72 -7.32 -8.10 10.31
CA HIS A 72 -7.41 -6.64 10.29
C HIS A 72 -8.23 -6.14 9.09
N PRO A 73 -9.57 -6.32 9.09
CA PRO A 73 -10.42 -6.00 7.94
C PRO A 73 -10.37 -4.53 7.50
N THR A 74 -10.17 -3.60 8.44
CA THR A 74 -9.99 -2.17 8.13
C THR A 74 -8.70 -1.91 7.33
N LEU A 75 -7.63 -2.63 7.68
CA LEU A 75 -6.31 -2.50 7.08
C LEU A 75 -6.30 -3.14 5.69
N ALA A 76 -6.91 -4.33 5.56
CA ALA A 76 -7.16 -4.99 4.27
C ALA A 76 -7.99 -4.11 3.32
N GLY A 77 -9.07 -3.50 3.81
CA GLY A 77 -9.89 -2.58 3.00
C GLY A 77 -9.12 -1.36 2.50
N THR A 78 -8.18 -0.85 3.29
CA THR A 78 -7.30 0.26 2.88
C THR A 78 -6.30 -0.18 1.81
N ILE A 79 -5.67 -1.36 1.99
CA ILE A 79 -4.74 -1.95 1.01
C ILE A 79 -5.45 -2.21 -0.32
N ARG A 80 -6.67 -2.78 -0.27
CA ARG A 80 -7.52 -3.01 -1.45
C ARG A 80 -7.75 -1.73 -2.24
N ARG A 81 -8.09 -0.64 -1.55
CA ARG A 81 -8.31 0.67 -2.17
C ARG A 81 -7.04 1.20 -2.82
N LEU A 82 -5.89 0.95 -2.19
CA LEU A 82 -4.58 1.31 -2.73
C LEU A 82 -4.32 0.60 -4.08
N VAL A 83 -4.50 -0.72 -4.10
CA VAL A 83 -4.36 -1.57 -5.31
C VAL A 83 -5.27 -1.10 -6.44
N ASP A 84 -6.52 -0.78 -6.12
CA ASP A 84 -7.50 -0.30 -7.11
C ASP A 84 -7.07 1.04 -7.74
N MET A 85 -6.58 1.97 -6.91
CA MET A 85 -6.06 3.26 -7.40
C MET A 85 -4.80 3.12 -8.25
N LEU A 86 -3.88 2.21 -7.87
CA LEU A 86 -2.70 1.90 -8.68
C LEU A 86 -3.11 1.34 -10.06
N ALA A 87 -3.99 0.33 -10.07
CA ALA A 87 -4.51 -0.23 -11.31
C ALA A 87 -5.21 0.81 -12.21
N GLN A 88 -5.96 1.74 -11.60
CA GLN A 88 -6.64 2.83 -12.32
C GLN A 88 -5.66 3.85 -12.94
N MET A 89 -4.46 3.98 -12.38
CA MET A 89 -3.38 4.80 -12.91
C MET A 89 -2.58 4.07 -14.01
N GLY A 90 -2.80 2.77 -14.21
CA GLY A 90 -2.08 1.96 -15.19
C GLY A 90 -0.68 1.55 -14.73
N ILE A 91 -0.46 1.54 -13.41
CA ILE A 91 0.73 1.07 -12.70
C ILE A 91 0.42 -0.25 -12.00
#